data_AF-A0A931SFQ7-F1
#
_entry.id   AF-A0A931SFQ7-F1
#
_cell.length_a   1.000
_cell.length_b   1.000
_cell.length_c   1.000
_cell.angle_alpha   90.00
_cell.angle_beta   90.00
_cell.angle_gamma   90.00
#
_symmetry.space_group_name_H-M   'P 1'
#
loop_
_entity.id
_entity.type
_entity.pdbx_description
1 polymer ?
#
loop_
_entity_poly.entity_id
_entity_poly.type
_entity_poly.pdbx_seq_one_letter_code
_entity_poly.pdbx_strand_id
1 'polypeptide(L)'
;MEFLRRTVRLIAWSSLFLVPGTAAVWGPRAAVGVAGGMSWAVANAWALSGLVHASLGEARSPWWARAGLWILKVPLLYAVGAVLAVSPWSSPVGFLAGFSLWFVGLVASALREAAA
;
A
#
# COMPACT_ATOMS: atom_id res chain seq x y z
N MET A 1 3.33 0.55 15.11
CA MET A 1 4.61 0.45 14.37
C MET A 1 4.94 -0.96 13.89
N GLU A 2 4.66 -2.01 14.67
CA GLU A 2 4.93 -3.41 14.26
C GLU A 2 4.19 -3.82 12.98
N PHE A 3 2.92 -3.45 12.83
CA PHE A 3 2.12 -3.67 11.61
C PHE A 3 2.82 -3.13 10.36
N LEU A 4 3.22 -1.86 10.38
CA LEU A 4 3.92 -1.23 9.25
C LEU A 4 5.23 -1.96 8.91
N ARG A 5 5.99 -2.37 9.91
CA ARG A 5 7.25 -3.11 9.73
C ARG A 5 7.00 -4.46 9.06
N ARG A 6 5.97 -5.20 9.50
CA ARG A 6 5.55 -6.47 8.88
C ARG A 6 5.10 -6.26 7.43
N THR A 7 4.29 -5.24 7.17
CA THR A 7 3.81 -4.89 5.82
C THR A 7 4.96 -4.56 4.88
N VAL A 8 5.88 -3.68 5.29
CA VAL A 8 7.07 -3.33 4.50
C VAL A 8 7.93 -4.55 4.22
N ARG A 9 8.16 -5.41 5.23
CA ARG A 9 8.95 -6.63 5.06
C ARG A 9 8.28 -7.60 4.09
N LEU A 10 6.98 -7.82 4.18
CA LEU A 10 6.22 -8.68 3.26
C LEU A 10 6.28 -8.16 1.82
N ILE A 11 6.08 -6.85 1.63
CA ILE A 11 6.14 -6.21 0.31
C ILE A 11 7.56 -6.29 -0.25
N ALA A 12 8.59 -6.04 0.56
CA ALA A 12 9.99 -6.15 0.14
C ALA A 12 10.37 -7.57 -0.27
N TRP A 13 9.96 -8.59 0.50
CA TRP A 13 10.26 -9.98 0.13
C TRP A 13 9.52 -10.44 -1.12
N SER A 14 8.24 -10.07 -1.24
CA SER A 14 7.44 -10.43 -2.41
C SER A 14 7.91 -9.71 -3.67
N SER A 15 8.40 -8.46 -3.58
CA SER A 15 8.86 -7.71 -4.74
C SER A 15 10.11 -8.31 -5.40
N LEU A 16 10.98 -8.96 -4.62
CA LEU A 16 12.19 -9.64 -5.13
C LEU A 16 11.86 -10.72 -6.17
N PHE A 17 10.69 -11.34 -6.07
CA PHE A 17 10.27 -12.40 -7.01
C PHE A 17 9.23 -11.91 -8.00
N LEU A 18 8.26 -11.12 -7.53
CA LEU A 18 7.14 -10.68 -8.35
C LEU A 18 7.57 -9.66 -9.40
N VAL A 19 8.45 -8.71 -9.08
CA VAL A 19 8.83 -7.68 -10.06
C VAL A 19 9.65 -8.28 -11.22
N PRO A 20 10.71 -9.08 -10.98
CA PRO A 20 11.44 -9.74 -12.08
C PRO A 20 10.59 -10.78 -12.81
N GLY A 21 9.80 -11.57 -12.07
CA GLY A 21 8.90 -12.56 -12.66
C GLY A 21 7.85 -11.92 -13.57
N THR A 22 7.27 -10.79 -13.14
CA THR A 22 6.32 -10.04 -13.97
C THR A 22 6.99 -9.45 -15.20
N ALA A 23 8.23 -8.94 -15.06
CA ALA A 23 9.00 -8.42 -16.20
C ALA A 23 9.26 -9.51 -17.24
N ALA A 24 9.61 -10.71 -16.81
CA ALA A 24 9.92 -11.84 -17.68
C ALA A 24 8.69 -12.37 -18.44
N VAL A 25 7.51 -12.41 -17.79
CA VAL A 25 6.30 -13.03 -18.36
C VAL A 25 5.42 -12.02 -19.11
N TRP A 26 5.22 -10.82 -18.56
CA TRP A 26 4.28 -9.81 -19.10
C TRP A 26 4.97 -8.51 -19.54
N GLY A 27 6.29 -8.45 -19.44
CA GLY A 27 7.10 -7.33 -19.93
C GLY A 27 7.33 -6.20 -18.91
N PRO A 28 8.22 -5.25 -19.24
CA PRO A 28 8.71 -4.24 -18.31
C PRO A 28 7.62 -3.29 -17.81
N ARG A 29 6.64 -2.94 -18.66
CA ARG A 29 5.52 -2.06 -18.26
C ARG A 29 4.64 -2.69 -17.18
N ALA A 30 4.42 -4.01 -17.24
CA ALA A 30 3.69 -4.73 -16.20
C ALA A 30 4.48 -4.74 -14.89
N ALA A 31 5.79 -4.97 -14.94
CA ALA A 31 6.67 -4.96 -13.79
C ALA A 31 6.75 -3.58 -13.11
N VAL A 32 6.83 -2.50 -13.89
CA VAL A 32 6.75 -1.12 -13.38
C VAL A 32 5.41 -0.87 -12.70
N GLY A 33 4.31 -1.35 -13.29
CA GLY A 33 2.99 -1.34 -12.65
C GLY A 33 3.03 -2.01 -11.28
N VAL A 34 3.46 -3.28 -11.21
CA VAL A 34 3.54 -4.04 -9.96
C VAL A 34 4.41 -3.34 -8.93
N ALA A 35 5.61 -2.91 -9.29
CA ALA A 35 6.51 -2.18 -8.40
C ALA A 35 5.89 -0.87 -7.90
N GLY A 36 5.21 -0.14 -8.77
CA GLY A 36 4.47 1.08 -8.43
C GLY A 36 3.33 0.80 -7.46
N GLY A 37 2.53 -0.23 -7.70
CA GLY A 37 1.43 -0.65 -6.83
C GLY A 37 1.91 -1.10 -5.44
N MET A 38 3.02 -1.83 -5.39
CA MET A 38 3.67 -2.25 -4.14
C MET A 38 4.19 -1.06 -3.34
N SER A 39 4.86 -0.12 -4.02
CA SER A 39 5.33 1.12 -3.40
C SER A 39 4.17 1.96 -2.89
N TRP A 40 3.08 1.99 -3.65
CA TRP A 40 1.84 2.65 -3.28
C TRP A 40 1.19 2.04 -2.03
N ALA A 41 1.18 0.72 -1.92
CA ALA A 41 0.69 0.02 -0.74
C ALA A 41 1.48 0.38 0.53
N VAL A 42 2.81 0.47 0.44
CA VAL A 42 3.66 0.92 1.56
C VAL A 42 3.33 2.36 1.96
N ALA A 43 3.22 3.26 0.98
CA ALA A 43 2.85 4.66 1.24
C ALA A 43 1.48 4.78 1.92
N ASN A 44 0.50 3.97 1.49
CA ASN A 44 -0.82 3.88 2.13
C ASN A 44 -0.73 3.39 3.57
N ALA A 45 -0.03 2.28 3.80
CA ALA A 45 0.13 1.73 5.14
C ALA A 45 0.82 2.72 6.09
N TRP A 46 1.84 3.44 5.61
CA TRP A 46 2.54 4.47 6.39
C TRP A 46 1.63 5.66 6.70
N ALA A 47 0.95 6.20 5.68
CA ALA A 47 0.04 7.34 5.85
C ALA A 47 -1.12 7.01 6.79
N LEU A 48 -1.75 5.84 6.64
CA LEU A 48 -2.80 5.34 7.52
C LEU A 48 -2.29 5.13 8.94
N SER A 49 -1.11 4.54 9.11
CA SER A 49 -0.49 4.37 10.43
C SER A 49 -0.28 5.71 11.12
N GLY A 50 0.24 6.71 10.40
CA GLY A 50 0.42 8.06 10.90
C GLY A 50 -0.90 8.75 11.27
N LEU A 51 -1.93 8.61 10.43
CA LEU A 51 -3.27 9.14 10.70
C LEU A 51 -3.92 8.50 11.93
N VAL A 52 -3.81 7.18 12.08
CA VAL A 52 -4.31 6.45 13.24
C VAL A 52 -3.59 6.89 14.52
N HIS A 53 -2.25 7.00 14.49
CA HIS A 53 -1.49 7.47 15.67
C HIS A 53 -1.83 8.91 16.02
N ALA A 54 -1.94 9.81 15.04
CA ALA A 54 -2.34 11.20 15.27
C ALA A 54 -3.79 11.29 15.82
N SER A 55 -4.68 10.43 15.34
CA SER A 55 -6.08 10.44 15.76
C SER A 55 -6.28 9.88 17.18
N LEU A 56 -5.51 8.85 17.56
CA LEU A 56 -5.60 8.18 18.86
C LEU A 56 -4.71 8.82 19.94
N GLY A 57 -3.57 9.42 19.56
CA GLY A 57 -2.58 9.96 20.49
C GLY A 57 -2.87 11.37 20.99
N GLU A 58 -3.61 12.18 20.24
CA GLU A 58 -3.93 13.55 20.64
C GLU A 58 -5.30 13.63 21.32
N ALA A 59 -5.33 13.41 22.64
CA ALA A 59 -6.51 13.69 23.47
C ALA A 59 -6.94 15.18 23.43
N ARG A 60 -6.10 16.08 22.88
CA ARG A 60 -6.32 17.54 22.84
C ARG A 60 -6.68 18.11 21.47
N SER A 61 -6.62 17.32 20.40
CA SER A 61 -6.94 17.83 19.07
C SER A 61 -8.45 17.78 18.82
N PRO A 62 -9.07 18.91 18.43
CA PRO A 62 -10.49 18.90 18.14
C PRO A 62 -10.83 17.95 17.00
N TRP A 63 -12.00 17.32 17.08
CA TRP A 63 -12.44 16.31 16.12
C TRP A 63 -12.43 16.83 14.66
N TRP A 64 -12.69 18.11 14.44
CA TRP A 64 -12.69 18.74 13.12
C TRP A 64 -11.27 18.83 12.51
N ALA A 65 -10.24 19.04 13.33
CA ALA A 65 -8.85 19.06 12.86
C ALA A 65 -8.39 17.66 12.43
N ARG A 66 -8.79 16.63 13.18
CA ARG A 66 -8.59 15.23 12.80
C ARG A 66 -9.33 14.90 11.49
N ALA A 67 -10.61 15.29 11.39
CA ALA A 67 -11.40 15.07 10.18
C ALA A 67 -10.80 15.78 8.96
N GLY A 68 -10.33 17.02 9.10
CA GLY A 68 -9.65 17.76 8.02
C GLY A 68 -8.38 17.06 7.54
N LEU A 69 -7.60 16.48 8.46
CA LEU A 69 -6.43 15.66 8.11
C LEU A 69 -6.79 14.43 7.27
N TRP A 70 -7.86 13.72 7.64
CA TRP A 70 -8.37 12.58 6.86
C TRP A 70 -8.89 13.02 5.49
N ILE A 71 -9.73 14.05 5.45
CA ILE A 71 -10.37 14.57 4.23
C ILE A 71 -9.35 15.15 3.25
N LEU A 72 -8.24 15.72 3.71
CA LEU A 72 -7.24 16.28 2.81
C LEU A 72 -6.20 15.23 2.36
N LYS A 73 -5.72 14.40 3.30
CA LYS A 73 -4.66 13.45 2.98
C LYS A 73 -5.14 12.28 2.14
N VAL A 74 -6.34 11.75 2.41
CA VAL A 74 -6.83 10.57 1.69
C VAL A 74 -7.04 10.85 0.20
N PRO A 75 -7.72 11.92 -0.25
CA PRO A 75 -7.89 12.21 -1.66
C PRO A 75 -6.57 12.49 -2.38
N LEU A 76 -5.65 13.22 -1.74
CA LEU A 76 -4.33 13.47 -2.32
C LEU A 76 -3.57 12.16 -2.52
N LEU A 77 -3.65 11.25 -1.55
CA LEU A 77 -3.10 9.91 -1.67
C LEU A 77 -3.72 9.24 -2.92
N TYR A 78 -5.02 9.05 -2.95
CA TYR A 78 -5.67 8.32 -4.04
C TYR A 78 -5.50 8.99 -5.42
N ALA A 79 -5.36 10.31 -5.49
CA ALA A 79 -5.01 11.03 -6.72
C ALA A 79 -3.61 10.65 -7.23
N VAL A 80 -2.60 10.58 -6.36
CA VAL A 80 -1.25 10.11 -6.72
C VAL A 80 -1.31 8.66 -7.21
N GLY A 81 -2.04 7.80 -6.49
CA GLY A 81 -2.24 6.41 -6.91
C GLY A 81 -2.90 6.30 -8.29
N ALA A 82 -3.91 7.12 -8.56
CA ALA A 82 -4.60 7.16 -9.86
C ALA A 82 -3.67 7.60 -10.99
N VAL A 83 -2.88 8.66 -10.78
CA VAL A 83 -1.88 9.14 -11.77
C VAL A 83 -0.85 8.05 -12.08
N LEU A 84 -0.36 7.35 -11.06
CA LEU A 84 0.57 6.23 -11.25
C LEU A 84 -0.06 5.05 -11.99
N ALA A 85 -1.35 4.76 -11.74
CA ALA A 85 -2.06 3.68 -12.38
C ALA A 85 -2.33 3.95 -13.88
N VAL A 86 -2.66 5.20 -14.25
CA VAL A 86 -2.96 5.58 -15.64
C VAL A 86 -1.73 6.03 -16.45
N SER A 87 -0.55 6.09 -15.81
CA SER A 87 0.69 6.49 -16.46
C SER A 87 0.99 5.61 -17.69
N PRO A 88 1.47 6.19 -18.81
CA PRO A 88 1.83 5.42 -20.00
C PRO A 88 2.99 4.45 -19.75
N TRP A 89 3.76 4.67 -18.70
CA TRP A 89 4.89 3.83 -18.29
C TRP A 89 4.49 2.68 -17.35
N SER A 90 3.23 2.68 -16.89
CA SER A 90 2.69 1.73 -15.93
C SER A 90 1.58 0.92 -16.59
N SER A 91 1.47 -0.35 -16.21
CA SER A 91 0.28 -1.15 -16.49
C SER A 91 -0.74 -0.91 -15.37
N PRO A 92 -1.96 -0.44 -15.65
CA PRO A 92 -2.99 -0.28 -14.63
C PRO A 92 -3.28 -1.60 -13.90
N VAL A 93 -3.31 -2.72 -14.64
CA VAL A 93 -3.53 -4.06 -14.08
C VAL A 93 -2.34 -4.48 -13.20
N GLY A 94 -1.11 -4.24 -13.66
CA GLY A 94 0.09 -4.51 -12.86
C GLY A 94 0.09 -3.70 -11.57
N PHE A 95 -0.29 -2.42 -11.65
CA PHE A 95 -0.41 -1.54 -10.48
C PHE A 95 -1.43 -2.04 -9.47
N LEU A 96 -2.65 -2.39 -9.92
CA LEU A 96 -3.67 -2.95 -9.05
C LEU A 96 -3.23 -4.29 -8.44
N ALA A 97 -2.56 -5.14 -9.20
CA ALA A 97 -2.01 -6.40 -8.71
C ALA A 97 -0.96 -6.15 -7.61
N GLY A 98 0.03 -5.29 -7.87
CA GLY A 98 1.06 -4.94 -6.88
C GLY A 98 0.50 -4.30 -5.62
N PHE A 99 -0.55 -3.48 -5.75
CA PHE A 99 -1.26 -2.89 -4.61
C PHE A 99 -2.08 -3.92 -3.82
N SER A 100 -2.65 -4.94 -4.47
CA SER A 100 -3.60 -5.84 -3.81
C SER A 100 -2.96 -7.11 -3.25
N LEU A 101 -1.84 -7.57 -3.82
CA LEU A 101 -1.28 -8.89 -3.54
C LEU A 101 -0.87 -9.10 -2.07
N TRP A 102 -0.43 -8.05 -1.38
CA TRP A 102 -0.01 -8.16 0.01
C TRP A 102 -1.19 -8.35 0.98
N PHE A 103 -2.43 -7.99 0.60
CA PHE A 103 -3.62 -8.30 1.40
C PHE A 103 -3.82 -9.80 1.55
N VAL A 104 -3.48 -10.58 0.52
CA VAL A 104 -3.50 -12.06 0.59
C VAL A 104 -2.55 -12.55 1.67
N GLY A 105 -1.34 -11.97 1.74
CA GLY A 105 -0.36 -12.29 2.78
C GLY A 105 -0.84 -11.92 4.18
N LEU A 106 -1.49 -10.77 4.35
CA LEU A 106 -2.09 -10.38 5.62
C LEU A 106 -3.21 -11.32 6.05
N VAL A 107 -4.15 -11.63 5.15
CA VAL A 107 -5.26 -12.53 5.45
C VAL A 107 -4.73 -13.92 5.81
N ALA A 108 -3.77 -14.44 5.06
CA ALA A 108 -3.14 -15.73 5.37
C ALA A 108 -2.46 -15.72 6.75
N SER A 109 -1.76 -14.62 7.11
CA SER A 109 -1.16 -14.49 8.44
C SER A 109 -2.20 -14.44 9.56
N ALA A 110 -3.30 -13.70 9.37
CA ALA A 110 -4.38 -13.59 10.34
C ALA A 110 -5.12 -14.92 10.54
N LEU A 111 -5.38 -15.65 9.45
CA LEU A 111 -5.98 -16.99 9.51
C LEU A 111 -5.09 -17.97 10.27
N ARG A 112 -3.76 -17.89 10.08
CA ARG A 112 -2.81 -18.74 10.82
C ARG A 112 -2.79 -18.41 12.32
N GLU A 113 -2.85 -17.13 12.68
CA GLU A 113 -2.93 -16.71 14.08
C GLU A 113 -4.25 -17.14 14.74
N ALA A 114 -5.36 -17.13 14.01
CA ALA A 114 -6.67 -17.57 14.53
C ALA A 114 -6.82 -19.09 14.68
N ALA A 115 -5.98 -19.88 13.99
CA ALA A 115 -5.99 -21.34 14.03
C ALA A 115 -5.02 -21.93 15.08
N ALA A 116 -4.23 -21.09 15.77
CA ALA A 116 -3.27 -21.47 16.80
C ALA A 116 -3.86 -21.21 18.21
#